data_AF-G0EUT1-F1
#
_entry.id   AF-G0EUT1-F1
#
_cell.length_a   1.000
_cell.length_b   1.000
_cell.length_c   1.000
_cell.angle_alpha   90.00
_cell.angle_beta   90.00
_cell.angle_gamma   90.00
#
_symmetry.space_group_name_H-M   'P 1'
#
loop_
_entity.id
_entity.type
_entity.pdbx_description
1 polymer ?
#
loop_
_entity_poly.entity_id
_entity_poly.type
_entity_poly.pdbx_seq_one_letter_code
_entity_poly.pdbx_strand_id
1 'polypeptide(L)'
;MDYAGNPNSVFVEAIVRKSVLVLMALLLAGAPGLALAHNCPNEMKAIDAKLSTRPALSPEDSAKVAKLRADGEAYHKAGKHDEAMKSLLEAKKILGI
;
A
#
# COMPACT_ATOMS: atom_id res chain seq x y z
N MET A 1 -35.49 -4.27 38.68
CA MET A 1 -34.43 -5.19 39.12
C MET A 1 -33.12 -4.70 38.52
N ASP A 2 -32.47 -3.83 39.26
CA ASP A 2 -31.24 -3.14 38.86
C ASP A 2 -30.03 -4.07 39.03
N TYR A 3 -29.38 -4.43 37.92
CA TYR A 3 -28.05 -5.07 37.88
C TYR A 3 -26.92 -4.04 38.07
N ALA A 4 -27.20 -2.89 38.68
CA ALA A 4 -26.23 -1.82 38.92
C ALA A 4 -25.51 -2.06 40.26
N GLY A 5 -24.54 -2.97 40.28
CA GLY A 5 -23.68 -3.13 41.46
C GLY A 5 -22.93 -4.45 41.64
N ASN A 6 -22.96 -5.37 40.67
CA ASN A 6 -22.13 -6.59 40.77
C ASN A 6 -20.69 -6.26 40.33
N PRO A 7 -19.67 -6.36 41.18
CA PRO A 7 -18.29 -6.07 40.78
C PRO A 7 -17.87 -6.95 39.59
N ASN A 8 -18.40 -8.18 39.50
CA ASN A 8 -18.13 -9.08 38.38
C ASN A 8 -18.68 -8.56 37.04
N SER A 9 -19.78 -7.79 37.02
CA SER A 9 -20.32 -7.24 35.76
C SER A 9 -19.49 -6.07 35.24
N VAL A 10 -18.95 -5.23 36.13
CA VAL A 10 -18.01 -4.15 35.77
C VAL A 10 -16.72 -4.72 35.20
N PHE A 11 -16.20 -5.81 35.80
CA PHE A 11 -15.04 -6.52 35.28
C PHE A 11 -15.31 -7.18 33.93
N VAL A 12 -16.47 -7.83 33.74
CA VAL A 12 -16.85 -8.44 32.45
C VAL A 12 -17.03 -7.39 31.36
N GLU A 13 -17.69 -6.25 31.63
CA GLU A 13 -17.82 -5.17 30.65
C GLU A 13 -16.46 -4.55 30.29
N ALA A 14 -15.57 -4.38 31.26
CA ALA A 14 -14.21 -3.89 31.02
C ALA A 14 -13.39 -4.87 30.17
N ILE A 15 -13.51 -6.18 30.44
CA ILE A 15 -12.86 -7.25 29.67
C ILE A 15 -13.42 -7.29 28.24
N VAL A 16 -14.76 -7.26 28.07
CA VAL A 16 -15.40 -7.29 26.75
C VAL A 16 -15.05 -6.04 25.93
N ARG A 17 -15.10 -4.85 26.52
CA ARG A 17 -14.69 -3.61 25.85
C ARG A 17 -13.22 -3.64 25.43
N LYS A 18 -12.33 -4.14 26.30
CA LYS A 18 -10.90 -4.24 26.00
C LYS A 18 -10.62 -5.28 24.91
N SER A 19 -11.32 -6.41 24.93
CA SER A 19 -11.24 -7.45 23.90
C SER A 19 -11.77 -6.97 22.55
N VAL A 20 -12.88 -6.22 22.51
CA VAL A 20 -13.40 -5.62 21.26
C VAL A 20 -12.42 -4.61 20.67
N LEU A 21 -11.78 -3.79 21.51
CA LEU A 21 -10.77 -2.83 21.05
C LEU A 21 -9.49 -3.53 20.55
N VAL A 22 -9.06 -4.61 21.19
CA VAL A 22 -7.91 -5.43 20.73
C VAL A 22 -8.22 -6.10 19.40
N LEU A 23 -9.41 -6.71 19.24
CA LEU A 23 -9.82 -7.37 18.00
C LEU A 23 -9.94 -6.40 16.81
N MET A 24 -10.43 -5.17 17.05
CA MET A 24 -10.46 -4.10 16.03
C MET A 24 -9.06 -3.65 15.61
N ALA A 25 -8.12 -3.52 16.56
CA ALA A 25 -6.73 -3.15 16.26
C ALA A 25 -5.99 -4.23 15.43
N LEU A 26 -6.29 -5.51 15.69
CA LEU A 26 -5.74 -6.64 14.92
C LEU A 26 -6.26 -6.70 13.49
N LEU A 27 -7.50 -6.25 13.22
CA LEU A 27 -8.10 -6.27 11.89
C LEU A 27 -7.52 -5.19 10.95
N LEU A 28 -7.03 -4.07 11.49
CA LEU A 28 -6.45 -2.97 10.70
C LEU A 28 -4.96 -3.18 10.33
N ALA A 29 -4.26 -4.11 10.98
CA ALA A 29 -2.82 -4.32 10.79
C ALA A 29 -2.46 -5.18 9.55
N GLY A 30 -3.43 -5.84 8.91
CA GLY A 30 -3.19 -6.84 7.86
C GLY A 30 -3.23 -6.37 6.40
N ALA A 31 -3.57 -5.10 6.13
CA ALA A 31 -4.02 -4.70 4.79
C ALA A 31 -3.07 -3.88 3.88
N PRO A 32 -1.84 -3.44 4.24
CA PRO A 32 -1.12 -2.52 3.35
C PRO A 32 -0.59 -3.17 2.06
N GLY A 33 -0.50 -4.51 1.99
CA GLY A 33 0.09 -5.21 0.84
C GLY A 33 -0.88 -5.52 -0.31
N LEU A 34 -2.16 -5.76 -0.01
CA LEU A 34 -3.13 -6.23 -1.01
C LEU A 34 -3.72 -5.11 -1.88
N ALA A 35 -3.76 -3.88 -1.36
CA ALA A 35 -4.35 -2.73 -2.07
C ALA A 35 -3.50 -2.24 -3.25
N LEU A 36 -2.22 -2.65 -3.34
CA LEU A 36 -1.30 -2.12 -4.33
C LEU A 36 -1.32 -2.89 -5.66
N ALA A 37 -1.67 -4.18 -5.65
CA ALA A 37 -1.68 -5.03 -6.86
C ALA A 37 -2.59 -4.47 -7.98
N HIS A 38 -3.68 -3.78 -7.62
CA HIS A 38 -4.60 -3.17 -8.59
C HIS A 38 -4.32 -1.68 -8.89
N ASN A 39 -3.24 -1.10 -8.36
CA ASN A 39 -2.95 0.33 -8.47
C ASN A 39 -2.00 0.71 -9.62
N CYS A 40 -1.64 -0.24 -10.50
CA CYS A 40 -0.63 -0.04 -11.56
C CYS A 40 -0.82 1.26 -12.38
N PRO A 41 -2.04 1.63 -12.85
CA PRO A 41 -2.23 2.87 -13.60
C PRO A 41 -1.88 4.14 -12.83
N ASN A 42 -2.14 4.16 -11.52
CA ASN A 42 -1.80 5.30 -10.67
C ASN A 42 -0.30 5.39 -10.44
N GLU A 43 0.40 4.26 -10.28
CA GLU A 43 1.86 4.25 -10.16
C GLU A 43 2.54 4.70 -11.46
N MET A 44 2.05 4.24 -12.62
CA MET A 44 2.48 4.73 -13.93
C MET A 44 2.30 6.23 -14.05
N LYS A 45 1.13 6.75 -13.68
CA LYS A 45 0.86 8.19 -13.70
C LYS A 45 1.77 8.97 -12.76
N ALA A 46 2.09 8.45 -11.57
CA ALA A 46 3.00 9.09 -10.63
C ALA A 46 4.43 9.17 -11.18
N ILE A 47 4.91 8.09 -11.80
CA ILE A 47 6.19 8.05 -12.51
C ILE A 47 6.20 9.08 -13.65
N ASP A 48 5.18 9.09 -14.49
CA ASP A 48 5.08 9.99 -15.64
C ASP A 48 5.03 11.47 -15.19
N ALA A 49 4.31 11.75 -14.12
CA ALA A 49 4.26 13.08 -13.51
C ALA A 49 5.63 13.52 -12.98
N LYS A 50 6.36 12.62 -12.29
CA LYS A 50 7.70 12.91 -11.79
C LYS A 50 8.70 13.09 -12.92
N LEU A 51 8.67 12.27 -13.97
CA LEU A 51 9.52 12.44 -15.15
C LEU A 51 9.26 13.76 -15.87
N SER A 52 8.00 14.23 -15.90
CA SER A 52 7.62 15.51 -16.49
C SER A 52 8.24 16.72 -15.77
N THR A 53 8.65 16.58 -14.50
CA THR A 53 9.39 17.63 -13.80
C THR A 53 10.87 17.69 -14.20
N ARG A 54 11.32 16.83 -15.11
CA ARG A 54 12.72 16.71 -15.56
C ARG A 54 13.69 16.56 -14.36
N PRO A 55 13.52 15.51 -13.53
CA PRO A 55 14.39 15.28 -12.38
C PRO A 55 15.82 15.09 -12.86
N ALA A 56 16.79 15.58 -12.07
CA ALA A 56 18.19 15.34 -12.34
C ALA A 56 18.49 13.85 -12.08
N LEU A 57 18.69 13.10 -13.15
CA LEU A 57 19.04 11.68 -13.14
C LEU A 57 20.32 11.47 -13.94
N SER A 58 21.10 10.46 -13.57
CA SER A 58 22.18 9.98 -14.44
C SER A 58 21.59 9.45 -15.77
N PRO A 59 22.36 9.38 -16.86
CA PRO A 59 21.90 8.75 -18.10
C PRO A 59 21.46 7.29 -17.89
N GLU A 60 22.16 6.58 -17.01
CA GLU A 60 21.88 5.19 -16.65
C GLU A 60 20.54 5.06 -15.91
N ASP A 61 20.30 5.91 -14.91
CA ASP A 61 19.05 5.93 -14.15
C ASP A 61 17.87 6.36 -15.03
N SER A 62 18.07 7.33 -15.93
CA SER A 62 17.05 7.76 -16.88
C SER A 62 16.62 6.61 -17.79
N ALA A 63 17.59 5.87 -18.35
CA ALA A 63 17.32 4.71 -19.18
C ALA A 63 16.63 3.58 -18.39
N LYS A 64 17.08 3.34 -17.15
CA LYS A 64 16.51 2.32 -16.27
C LYS A 64 15.06 2.64 -15.90
N VAL A 65 14.76 3.88 -15.50
CA VAL A 65 13.39 4.33 -15.18
C VAL A 65 12.47 4.23 -16.40
N ALA A 66 12.92 4.67 -17.57
CA ALA A 66 12.14 4.59 -18.80
C ALA A 66 11.79 3.13 -19.14
N LYS A 67 12.77 2.22 -19.04
CA LYS A 67 12.54 0.79 -19.26
C LYS A 67 11.56 0.21 -18.25
N LEU A 68 11.77 0.46 -16.95
CA LEU A 68 10.90 -0.05 -15.89
C LEU A 68 9.45 0.44 -16.01
N ARG A 69 9.26 1.69 -16.45
CA ARG A 69 7.94 2.26 -16.74
C ARG A 69 7.28 1.59 -17.96
N ALA A 70 8.03 1.32 -19.02
CA ALA A 70 7.53 0.62 -20.20
C ALA A 70 7.18 -0.85 -19.87
N ASP A 71 8.07 -1.55 -19.16
CA ASP A 71 7.86 -2.92 -18.70
C ASP A 71 6.64 -3.02 -17.79
N GLY A 72 6.46 -2.07 -16.87
CA GLY A 72 5.30 -1.98 -15.98
C GLY A 72 3.96 -1.89 -16.74
N GLU A 73 3.92 -1.09 -17.80
CA GLU A 73 2.74 -1.00 -18.67
C GLU A 73 2.49 -2.27 -19.48
N ALA A 74 3.56 -2.88 -20.01
CA ALA A 74 3.46 -4.13 -20.75
C ALA A 74 2.94 -5.27 -19.87
N TYR A 75 3.45 -5.40 -18.64
CA TYR A 75 2.94 -6.36 -17.66
C TYR A 75 1.49 -6.08 -17.28
N HIS A 76 1.12 -4.82 -17.05
CA HIS A 76 -0.27 -4.44 -16.78
C HIS A 76 -1.21 -4.86 -17.91
N LYS A 77 -0.86 -4.56 -19.17
CA LYS A 77 -1.66 -4.96 -20.35
C LYS A 77 -1.74 -6.47 -20.53
N ALA A 78 -0.76 -7.21 -20.04
CA ALA A 78 -0.73 -8.67 -20.05
C ALA A 78 -1.43 -9.32 -18.83
N GLY A 79 -2.02 -8.55 -17.92
CA GLY A 79 -2.65 -9.05 -16.68
C GLY A 79 -1.66 -9.50 -15.60
N LYS A 80 -0.37 -9.23 -15.79
CA LYS A 80 0.73 -9.58 -14.88
C LYS A 80 0.94 -8.48 -13.84
N HIS A 81 -0.03 -8.33 -12.95
CA HIS A 81 -0.08 -7.19 -12.03
C HIS A 81 1.07 -7.15 -11.02
N ASP A 82 1.51 -8.30 -10.53
CA ASP A 82 2.63 -8.34 -9.57
C ASP A 82 3.96 -7.95 -10.23
N GLU A 83 4.19 -8.42 -11.46
CA GLU A 83 5.36 -8.03 -12.25
C GLU A 83 5.32 -6.55 -12.65
N ALA A 84 4.13 -6.04 -12.98
CA ALA A 84 3.92 -4.61 -13.23
C ALA A 84 4.31 -3.80 -11.99
N MET A 85 3.76 -4.14 -10.83
CA MET A 85 4.05 -3.45 -9.57
C MET A 85 5.52 -3.54 -9.19
N LYS A 86 6.17 -4.70 -9.35
CA LYS A 86 7.60 -4.86 -9.08
C LYS A 86 8.44 -3.90 -9.94
N SER A 87 8.12 -3.79 -11.23
CA SER A 87 8.81 -2.88 -12.15
C SER A 87 8.59 -1.41 -11.78
N LEU A 88 7.33 -1.04 -11.53
CA LEU A 88 6.94 0.34 -11.21
C LEU A 88 7.52 0.80 -9.86
N LEU A 89 7.58 -0.06 -8.85
CA LEU A 89 8.18 0.27 -7.56
C LEU A 89 9.69 0.49 -7.65
N GLU A 90 10.40 -0.28 -8.47
CA GLU A 90 11.83 -0.04 -8.72
C GLU A 90 12.05 1.30 -9.44
N ALA A 91 11.19 1.66 -10.39
CA ALA A 91 11.25 2.96 -11.06
C ALA A 91 11.03 4.11 -10.06
N LYS A 92 10.02 3.97 -9.19
CA LYS A 92 9.71 4.94 -8.13
C LYS A 92 10.86 5.13 -7.15
N LYS A 93 11.52 4.04 -6.75
CA LYS A 93 12.71 4.08 -5.89
C LYS A 93 13.84 4.93 -6.49
N ILE A 94 14.12 4.77 -7.79
CA ILE A 94 15.13 5.59 -8.49
C ILE A 94 14.70 7.06 -8.55
N LEU A 95 13.41 7.31 -8.74
CA LEU A 95 12.82 8.65 -8.80
C LEU A 95 12.63 9.32 -7.42
N GLY A 96 12.83 8.59 -6.33
CA GLY A 96 12.64 9.06 -4.96
C GLY A 96 11.18 9.36 -4.62
N ILE A 97 10.23 8.58 -5.14
CA ILE A 97 8.78 8.70 -4.90
C ILE A 97 8.14 7.37 -4.47
#